data_AF-A0A1L8D4C9-F1
#
_entry.id   AF-A0A1L8D4C9-F1
#
_cell.length_a   1.000
_cell.length_b   1.000
_cell.length_c   1.000
_cell.angle_alpha   90.00
_cell.angle_beta   90.00
_cell.angle_gamma   90.00
#
_symmetry.space_group_name_H-M   'P 1'
#
loop_
_entity.id
_entity.type
_entity.pdbx_description
1 polymer ?
#
loop_
_entity_poly.entity_id
_entity_poly.type
_entity_poly.pdbx_seq_one_letter_code
_entity_poly.pdbx_strand_id
1 'polypeptide(L)' 'MAYDDRVYHIMDSFMQGLLNRESVIHMLSEFYGYEMADEIFNNYFHTLENFEP' A
#
# COMPACT_ATOMS: atom_id res chain seq x y z
N MET A 1 3.06 12.14 -2.91
CA MET A 1 1.65 12.06 -2.47
C MET A 1 1.67 11.65 -1.02
N ALA A 2 1.13 12.44 -0.09
CA ALA A 2 1.07 11.99 1.31
C ALA A 2 -0.04 10.95 1.41
N TYR A 3 0.31 9.71 1.72
CA TYR A 3 -0.69 8.69 1.99
C TYR A 3 -1.39 8.99 3.32
N ASP A 4 -2.65 8.58 3.43
CA ASP A 4 -3.41 8.63 4.68
C ASP A 4 -2.95 7.50 5.62
N ASP A 5 -3.15 7.65 6.93
CA ASP A 5 -2.81 6.69 8.00
C ASP A 5 -3.32 5.28 7.70
N ARG A 6 -4.47 5.18 7.01
CA ARG A 6 -5.06 3.91 6.58
C ARG A 6 -4.14 3.12 5.64
N VAL A 7 -3.53 3.79 4.66
CA VAL A 7 -2.61 3.15 3.73
C VAL A 7 -1.38 2.68 4.50
N TYR A 8 -0.84 3.50 5.41
CA TYR A 8 0.29 3.10 6.24
C TYR A 8 -0.02 1.86 7.09
N HIS A 9 -1.18 1.79 7.73
CA HIS A 9 -1.56 0.61 8.53
C HIS A 9 -1.74 -0.66 7.68
N ILE A 10 -2.34 -0.53 6.49
CA ILE A 10 -2.51 -1.67 5.58
C ILE A 10 -1.15 -2.15 5.06
N MET A 11 -0.28 -1.22 4.64
CA MET A 11 1.05 -1.55 4.15
C MET A 11 1.97 -2.10 5.25
N ASP A 12 1.86 -1.60 6.48
CA ASP A 12 2.58 -2.14 7.64
C ASP A 12 2.15 -3.58 7.93
N SER A 13 0.84 -3.85 7.88
CA SER A 13 0.30 -5.22 8.02
C SER A 13 0.81 -6.16 6.92
N PHE A 14 0.98 -5.66 5.69
CA PHE A 14 1.61 -6.41 4.60
C PHE A 14 3.11 -6.66 4.86
N MET A 15 3.85 -5.64 5.27
CA MET A 15 5.29 -5.75 5.58
C MET A 15 5.57 -6.72 6.73
N GLN A 16 4.65 -6.83 7.69
CA GLN A 16 4.71 -7.82 8.78
C GLN A 16 4.28 -9.24 8.34
N GLY A 17 3.83 -9.41 7.09
CA GLY A 17 3.36 -10.69 6.56
C GLY A 17 1.97 -11.11 7.04
N LEU A 18 1.20 -10.18 7.63
CA LEU A 18 -0.17 -10.44 8.11
C LEU A 18 -1.19 -10.42 6.96
N LEU A 19 -0.90 -9.64 5.92
CA LEU A 19 -1.71 -9.55 4.71
C LEU A 19 -0.90 -9.97 3.49
N ASN A 20 -1.58 -10.57 2.52
CA ASN A 20 -1.01 -10.80 1.19
C ASN A 20 -1.38 -9.64 0.25
N ARG A 21 -0.74 -9.61 -0.93
CA ARG A 21 -0.97 -8.56 -1.94
C ARG A 21 -2.45 -8.44 -2.31
N GLU A 22 -3.14 -9.55 -2.52
CA GLU A 22 -4.55 -9.54 -2.93
C GLU A 22 -5.45 -8.90 -1.87
N SER A 23 -5.24 -9.23 -0.59
CA SER A 23 -5.95 -8.62 0.54
C SER A 23 -5.67 -7.12 0.64
N VAL A 24 -4.42 -6.70 0.44
CA VAL A 24 -4.04 -5.28 0.45
C VAL A 24 -4.74 -4.52 -0.68
N ILE A 25 -4.67 -5.03 -1.91
CA ILE A 25 -5.32 -4.41 -3.07
C ILE A 25 -6.83 -4.34 -2.87
N HIS A 26 -7.45 -5.39 -2.33
CA HIS A 26 -8.88 -5.39 -2.05
C HIS A 26 -9.26 -4.35 -0.99
N MET A 27 -8.54 -4.29 0.13
CA MET A 27 -8.81 -3.30 1.19
C MET A 27 -8.59 -1.87 0.69
N LEU A 28 -7.55 -1.62 -0.09
CA LEU A 28 -7.31 -0.30 -0.68
C LEU A 28 -8.35 0.06 -1.73
N SER A 29 -8.85 -0.92 -2.50
CA SER A 29 -9.85 -0.66 -3.54
C SER A 29 -11.21 -0.30 -2.97
N GLU A 30 -11.55 -0.75 -1.76
CA GLU A 30 -12.74 -0.29 -1.03
C GLU A 30 -12.72 1.22 -0.73
N PHE A 31 -11.53 1.81 -0.57
CA PHE A 31 -11.38 3.23 -0.25
C PHE A 31 -11.11 4.11 -1.48
N TYR A 32 -10.30 3.60 -2.41
CA TYR A 32 -9.73 4.41 -3.50
C TYR A 32 -10.09 3.90 -4.90
N GLY A 33 -10.74 2.73 -5.01
CA GLY A 33 -10.98 2.04 -6.28
C GLY A 33 -9.79 1.15 -6.70
N TYR A 34 -10.07 0.15 -7.54
CA TYR A 34 -9.09 -0.88 -7.91
C TYR A 34 -7.87 -0.33 -8.65
N GLU A 35 -8.05 0.61 -9.59
CA GLU A 35 -6.94 1.21 -10.35
C GLU A 35 -5.97 1.96 -9.42
N MET A 36 -6.52 2.77 -8.52
CA MET A 36 -5.74 3.55 -7.56
C MET A 36 -5.08 2.66 -6.50
N ALA A 37 -5.72 1.57 -6.09
CA ALA A 37 -5.16 0.62 -5.12
C ALA A 37 -3.87 -0.02 -5.62
N ASP A 38 -3.82 -0.42 -6.90
CA ASP A 38 -2.63 -0.99 -7.52
C ASP A 38 -1.50 0.05 -7.63
N GLU A 39 -1.84 1.28 -8.02
CA GLU A 39 -0.90 2.40 -8.05
C GLU A 39 -0.33 2.72 -6.66
N ILE A 40 -1.18 2.81 -5.62
CA ILE A 40 -0.76 3.05 -4.23
C ILE A 40 0.21 1.95 -3.78
N PHE A 41 -0.10 0.69 -4.06
CA PHE A 41 0.75 -0.44 -3.69
C PHE A 41 2.11 -0.35 -4.36
N ASN A 42 2.16 -0.19 -5.68
CA ASN A 42 3.42 -0.12 -6.43
C ASN A 42 4.27 1.10 -6.01
N ASN A 43 3.62 2.27 -5.85
CA ASN A 43 4.30 3.49 -5.46
C ASN A 43 4.84 3.44 -4.02
N TYR A 44 4.16 2.75 -3.10
CA TYR A 44 4.64 2.62 -1.71
C TYR A 44 6.03 1.97 -1.65
N PHE A 45 6.26 0.90 -2.42
CA PHE A 45 7.56 0.23 -2.50
C PHE A 45 8.61 1.04 -3.25
N HIS A 46 8.24 1.69 -4.35
CA HIS A 46 9.16 2.59 -5.04
C HIS A 46 9.60 3.76 -4.14
N THR A 47 8.72 4.24 -3.27
CA THR A 47 9.06 5.29 -2.31
C THR A 47 10.04 4.76 -1.25
N LEU A 48 9.90 3.50 -0.81
CA LEU A 48 10.84 2.85 0.11
C LEU A 48 12.20 2.58 -0.52
N GLU A 49 12.26 2.13 -1.78
CA GLU A 49 13.53 1.87 -2.50
C GLU A 49 14.30 3.17 -2.77
N ASN A 50 13.61 4.28 -3.06
CA ASN A 50 14.26 5.59 -3.24
C ASN A 50 14.67 6.26 -1.91
N PHE A 51 14.41 5.61 -0.77
CA PHE A 51 14.83 6.03 0.57
C PHE A 51 16.06 5.27 1.07
N GLU A 52 16.84 4.62 0.17
CA GLU A 52 18.20 4.20 0.51
C GLU A 52 19.13 5.44 0.65
N PRO A 53 19.90 5.57 1.76
CA PRO A 53 20.81 6.70 2.02
C PRO A 53 22.06 6.72 1.13
#